data_AF-A0A8R7QTT9-F1
#
_entry.id   AF-A0A8R7QTT9-F1
#
_cell.length_a   1.000
_cell.length_b   1.000
_cell.length_c   1.000
_cell.angle_alpha   90.00
_cell.angle_beta   90.00
_cell.angle_gamma   90.00
#
_symmetry.space_group_name_H-M   'P 1'
#
loop_
_entity.id
_entity.type
_entity.pdbx_description
1 polymer ?
#
loop_
_entity_poly.entity_id
_entity_poly.type
_entity_poly.pdbx_seq_one_letter_code
_entity_poly.pdbx_strand_id
1 'polypeptide(L)'
;MLPLVLCPSCRIRSTIRLVSKSEANPGRIFYKCPNHHIPPNPCQHYYWEDGPDNYYDFLVKGGYISHGFSSFDSAGVIASEEID
;
A
#
# COMPACT_ATOMS: atom_id res chain seq x y z
N MET A 1 3.11 -9.04 -1.35
CA MET A 1 1.82 -8.32 -1.20
C MET A 1 2.00 -7.18 -0.22
N LEU A 2 1.40 -6.00 -0.47
CA LEU A 2 1.53 -4.84 0.42
C LEU A 2 0.59 -4.96 1.65
N PRO A 3 1.03 -4.52 2.85
CA PRO A 3 0.19 -4.54 4.04
C PRO A 3 -0.97 -3.55 3.93
N LEU A 4 -2.15 -3.97 4.40
CA LEU A 4 -3.34 -3.13 4.48
C LEU A 4 -3.43 -2.46 5.84
N VAL A 5 -2.85 -1.27 5.95
CA VAL A 5 -2.74 -0.55 7.23
C VAL A 5 -4.08 0.06 7.68
N LEU A 6 -4.21 0.35 8.98
CA LEU A 6 -5.31 1.19 9.48
C LEU A 6 -5.24 2.55 8.77
N CYS A 7 -6.35 3.00 8.17
CA CYS A 7 -6.36 4.26 7.43
C CYS A 7 -5.88 5.41 8.35
N PRO A 8 -4.78 6.09 8.00
CA PRO A 8 -4.22 7.13 8.85
C PRO A 8 -5.10 8.37 8.92
N SER A 9 -5.93 8.62 7.90
CA SER A 9 -6.78 9.80 7.82
C SER A 9 -8.04 9.66 8.68
N CYS A 10 -8.71 8.52 8.67
CA CYS A 10 -9.94 8.32 9.44
C CYS A 10 -9.74 7.54 10.75
N ARG A 11 -8.64 6.77 10.88
CA ARG A 11 -8.27 5.95 12.04
C ARG A 11 -9.32 4.93 12.50
N ILE A 12 -10.35 4.68 11.70
CA ILE A 12 -11.49 3.80 12.03
C ILE A 12 -11.50 2.51 11.21
N ARG A 13 -11.14 2.57 9.93
CA ARG A 13 -11.21 1.44 9.00
C ARG A 13 -9.84 1.11 8.41
N SER A 14 -9.55 -0.17 8.24
CA SER A 14 -8.38 -0.60 7.47
C SER A 14 -8.51 -0.24 6.00
N THR A 15 -7.40 0.12 5.37
CA THR A 15 -7.30 0.30 3.92
C THR A 15 -7.67 -1.00 3.21
N ILE A 16 -8.35 -0.92 2.08
CA ILE A 16 -8.74 -2.07 1.26
C ILE A 16 -8.08 -1.98 -0.11
N ARG A 17 -7.72 -3.14 -0.68
CA ARG A 17 -7.22 -3.30 -2.04
C ARG A 17 -8.35 -3.72 -2.97
N LEU A 18 -8.50 -3.05 -4.10
CA LEU A 18 -9.55 -3.31 -5.09
C LEU A 18 -8.97 -3.30 -6.51
N VAL A 19 -9.63 -4.01 -7.41
CA VAL A 19 -9.38 -3.94 -8.85
C VAL A 19 -10.40 -3.00 -9.47
N SER A 20 -9.93 -2.00 -10.21
CA SER A 20 -10.77 -1.01 -10.87
C SER A 20 -11.59 -1.63 -12.00
N LYS A 21 -12.87 -1.27 -12.02
CA LYS A 21 -13.85 -1.67 -13.04
C LYS A 21 -14.28 -0.49 -13.93
N SER A 22 -13.67 0.68 -13.76
CA SER A 22 -14.00 1.85 -14.58
C SER A 22 -13.47 1.67 -16.00
N GLU A 23 -14.20 2.17 -16.99
CA GLU A 23 -13.80 2.14 -18.41
C GLU A 23 -12.45 2.82 -18.66
N ALA A 24 -12.14 3.90 -17.94
CA ALA A 24 -10.88 4.64 -18.10
C ALA A 24 -9.66 3.93 -17.48
N ASN A 25 -9.87 3.04 -16.51
CA ASN A 25 -8.80 2.37 -15.75
C ASN A 25 -9.14 0.90 -15.49
N PRO A 26 -9.42 0.09 -16.53
CA PRO A 26 -9.86 -1.28 -16.33
C PRO A 26 -8.71 -2.14 -15.80
N GLY A 27 -8.96 -2.93 -14.75
CA GLY A 27 -7.97 -3.87 -14.20
C GLY A 27 -6.88 -3.25 -13.33
N ARG A 28 -6.73 -1.91 -13.29
CA ARG A 28 -5.77 -1.24 -12.41
C ARG A 28 -6.12 -1.45 -10.94
N ILE A 29 -5.12 -1.71 -10.11
CA ILE A 29 -5.33 -1.92 -8.68
C ILE A 29 -5.18 -0.61 -7.92
N PHE A 30 -6.04 -0.40 -6.93
CA PHE A 30 -5.97 0.75 -6.03
C PHE A 30 -6.28 0.35 -4.59
N TYR A 31 -5.83 1.21 -3.68
CA TYR A 31 -5.95 1.10 -2.25
C TYR A 31 -6.76 2.29 -1.75
N LYS A 32 -7.81 2.06 -0.97
CA LYS A 32 -8.61 3.16 -0.41
C LYS A 32 -9.10 2.90 1.00
N CYS A 33 -9.46 3.97 1.70
CA CYS A 33 -10.30 3.86 2.88
C CYS A 33 -11.73 3.43 2.46
N PRO A 34 -12.39 2.50 3.16
CA PRO A 34 -13.79 2.17 2.93
C PRO A 34 -14.72 3.40 2.99
N ASN A 35 -14.41 4.37 3.85
CA ASN A 35 -15.16 5.64 3.96
C ASN A 35 -14.84 6.68 2.86
N HIS A 36 -14.07 6.30 1.84
CA HIS A 36 -13.81 7.19 0.71
C HIS A 36 -15.11 7.55 -0.01
N HIS A 37 -15.35 8.85 -0.20
CA HIS A 37 -16.58 9.45 -0.73
C HIS A 37 -17.85 9.25 0.12
N ILE A 38 -17.76 8.83 1.38
CA ILE A 38 -18.92 8.74 2.27
C ILE A 38 -19.13 10.08 3.00
N PRO A 39 -20.26 10.80 2.82
CA PRO A 39 -20.57 12.03 3.54
C PRO A 39 -20.77 11.83 5.05
N PRO A 40 -20.74 12.90 5.88
CA PRO A 40 -20.49 14.30 5.52
C PRO A 40 -19.02 14.67 5.36
N ASN A 41 -18.09 13.86 5.89
CA ASN A 41 -16.65 14.10 5.81
C ASN A 41 -15.94 12.92 5.13
N PRO A 42 -15.89 12.90 3.78
CA PRO A 42 -15.33 11.78 3.05
C PRO A 42 -13.82 11.70 3.24
N CYS A 43 -13.34 10.51 3.62
CA CYS A 43 -11.92 10.23 3.73
C CYS A 43 -11.25 10.28 2.35
N GLN A 44 -10.11 10.97 2.25
CA GLN A 44 -9.37 11.13 0.99
C GLN A 44 -8.22 10.11 0.82
N HIS A 45 -8.10 9.12 1.72
CA HIS A 45 -7.08 8.09 1.61
C HIS A 45 -7.37 7.19 0.40
N TYR A 46 -6.63 7.43 -0.69
CA TYR A 46 -6.74 6.75 -1.96
C TYR A 46 -5.37 6.76 -2.67
N TYR A 47 -4.90 5.59 -3.11
CA TYR A 47 -3.63 5.42 -3.82
C TYR A 47 -3.77 4.37 -4.91
N TRP A 48 -3.14 4.59 -6.06
CA TRP A 48 -2.95 3.52 -7.04
C TRP A 48 -1.87 2.55 -6.56
N GLU A 49 -1.90 1.30 -7.05
CA GLU A 49 -0.79 0.35 -6.86
C GLU A 49 0.44 0.76 -7.67
N ASP A 50 0.23 1.40 -8.81
CA ASP A 50 1.25 1.85 -9.76
C ASP A 50 1.35 3.39 -9.83
N GLY A 51 2.37 3.87 -10.55
CA GLY A 51 2.59 5.30 -10.80
C GLY A 51 3.36 6.02 -9.69
N PRO A 52 3.58 7.34 -9.85
CA PRO A 52 4.22 8.17 -8.82
C PRO A 52 3.29 8.35 -7.61
N ASP A 53 3.87 8.44 -6.42
CA ASP A 53 3.15 8.57 -5.14
C ASP A 53 2.13 7.45 -4.93
N ASN A 54 2.50 6.22 -5.28
CA ASN A 54 1.65 5.04 -5.15
C ASN A 54 1.54 4.54 -3.70
N TYR A 55 0.78 3.46 -3.48
CA TYR A 55 0.57 2.92 -2.14
C TYR A 55 1.86 2.44 -1.47
N TYR A 56 2.82 1.89 -2.22
CA TYR A 56 4.12 1.51 -1.65
C TYR A 56 4.88 2.75 -1.15
N ASP A 57 4.92 3.81 -1.94
CA ASP A 57 5.56 5.08 -1.55
C ASP A 57 4.92 5.63 -0.27
N PHE A 58 3.58 5.59 -0.17
CA PHE A 58 2.85 5.96 1.04
C PHE A 58 3.30 5.11 2.25
N LEU A 59 3.40 3.79 2.08
CA LEU A 59 3.78 2.88 3.17
C LEU A 59 5.20 3.15 3.66
N VAL A 60 6.14 3.36 2.74
CA VAL A 60 7.53 3.70 3.07
C VAL A 60 7.63 5.05 3.75
N LYS A 61 7.03 6.10 3.17
CA LYS A 61 7.03 7.47 3.74
C LYS A 61 6.37 7.51 5.12
N GLY A 62 5.37 6.67 5.35
CA GLY A 62 4.68 6.53 6.64
C GLY A 62 5.39 5.63 7.65
N GLY A 63 6.52 5.01 7.30
CA GLY A 63 7.26 4.09 8.16
C GLY A 63 6.54 2.76 8.43
N TYR A 64 5.55 2.41 7.61
CA TYR A 64 4.81 1.15 7.73
C TYR A 64 5.60 -0.05 7.21
N ILE A 65 6.52 0.18 6.28
CA ILE A 65 7.48 -0.79 5.74
C ILE A 65 8.84 -0.12 5.55
N SER A 66 9.92 -0.89 5.64
CA SER A 66 11.28 -0.41 5.34
C SER A 66 11.55 -0.38 3.83
N HIS A 67 12.39 0.56 3.39
CA HIS A 67 13.05 0.51 2.08
C HIS A 67 13.91 -0.75 2.04
N GLY A 68 13.38 -1.84 1.50
CA GLY A 68 14.00 -3.16 1.61
C GLY A 68 13.05 -4.33 1.37
N PHE A 69 11.72 -4.11 1.48
CA PHE A 69 10.73 -5.06 0.93
C PHE A 69 10.69 -4.99 -0.61
N SER A 70 11.84 -5.17 -1.26
CA SER A 70 11.84 -5.70 -2.62
C SER A 70 11.28 -7.13 -2.51
N SER A 71 10.40 -7.50 -3.43
CA SER A 71 9.61 -8.73 -3.34
C SER A 71 10.44 -10.02 -3.60
N PHE A 72 11.73 -10.04 -3.26
CA PHE A 72 12.66 -11.14 -3.51
C PHE A 72 13.15 -11.89 -2.25
N ASP A 73 13.07 -11.32 -1.04
CA ASP A 73 13.63 -11.98 0.16
C ASP A 73 12.67 -12.97 0.86
N SER A 74 11.79 -13.62 0.11
CA SER A 74 11.08 -14.81 0.60
C SER A 74 11.76 -16.13 0.21
N ALA A 75 12.96 -16.09 -0.37
CA ALA A 75 13.80 -17.28 -0.54
C ALA A 75 15.29 -16.89 -0.56
N GLY A 76 16.01 -17.07 0.56
CA GLY A 76 17.45 -16.81 0.57
C GLY A 76 18.10 -16.97 1.94
N VAL A 77 18.49 -18.20 2.23
CA VAL A 77 19.59 -18.62 3.12
C VAL A 77 20.43 -17.51 3.75
N ILE A 78 20.50 -17.51 5.08
CA ILE A 78 21.65 -16.95 5.81
C ILE A 78 22.87 -17.81 5.51
N ALA A 79 23.77 -17.31 4.67
CA ALA A 79 25.15 -17.79 4.62
C ALA A 79 26.04 -16.67 5.19
N SER A 80 26.73 -17.02 6.28
CA SER A 80 27.73 -16.22 6.95
C SER A 80 28.89 -15.87 5.99
N GLU A 81 29.47 -14.69 6.15
CA GLU A 81 30.85 -14.43 5.72
C GLU A 81 31.66 -13.96 6.93
N GLU A 82 32.69 -14.74 7.24
CA GLU A 82 33.77 -14.43 8.17
C GLU A 82 34.59 -13.24 7.64
N ILE A 83 35.11 -12.42 8.55
CA ILE A 83 36.14 -11.42 8.24
C ILE A 83 37.41 -11.88 8.94
N ASP A 84 38.46 -12.11 8.15
CA ASP A 84 39.84 -12.39 8.56
C ASP A 84 40.44 -11.31 9.48
#